data_AF-A0AA39UHJ9-F1
#
_entry.id   AF-A0AA39UHJ9-F1
#
_cell.length_a   1.000
_cell.length_b   1.000
_cell.length_c   1.000
_cell.angle_alpha   90.00
_cell.angle_beta   90.00
_cell.angle_gamma   90.00
#
_symmetry.space_group_name_H-M   'P 1'
#
loop_
_entity.id
_entity.type
_entity.pdbx_description
1 polymer ?
#
loop_
_entity_poly.entity_id
_entity_poly.type
_entity_poly.pdbx_seq_one_letter_code
_entity_poly.pdbx_strand_id
1 'polypeptide(L)'
;IKYPWVMLHAWVADDDLKRVMTLINGYEWPVPIPKDAYLDLIRIEMLNLGMEYVWLDVLCLWQESQSDGPHIITSQEEEALQKEEWKVDMPTIGCMYLLSTHVLCYLSGLGPLLSFKTAHDFEDNRCWFNRAWTLQAISDDMVIAGKQGISQNSMGTENPKIDRN
;
A
#
# COMPACT_ATOMS: atom_id res chain seq x y z
N ILE A 1 -21.60 11.93 6.36
CA ILE A 1 -20.93 10.62 6.19
C ILE A 1 -19.48 10.94 5.84
N LYS A 2 -18.49 10.43 6.60
CA LYS A 2 -17.07 10.54 6.21
C LYS A 2 -16.78 9.37 5.28
N TYR A 3 -16.29 9.64 4.07
CA TYR A 3 -15.79 8.59 3.18
C TYR A 3 -14.33 8.29 3.54
N PRO A 4 -13.89 7.02 3.46
CA PRO A 4 -12.49 6.69 3.67
C PRO A 4 -11.65 7.31 2.56
N TRP A 5 -10.41 7.66 2.90
CA TRP A 5 -9.39 7.92 1.89
C TRP A 5 -9.08 6.64 1.16
N VAL A 6 -8.70 6.71 -0.10
CA VAL A 6 -8.24 5.52 -0.83
C VAL A 6 -6.71 5.53 -0.89
N MET A 7 -6.09 4.38 -0.65
CA MET A 7 -4.65 4.21 -0.85
C MET A 7 -4.36 3.28 -2.02
N LEU A 8 -3.34 3.66 -2.79
CA LEU A 8 -2.77 2.86 -3.86
C LEU A 8 -1.24 2.88 -3.81
N HIS A 9 -0.62 1.87 -4.41
CA HIS A 9 0.83 1.83 -4.54
C HIS A 9 1.26 1.08 -5.80
N ALA A 10 2.47 1.38 -6.26
CA ALA A 10 3.12 0.59 -7.31
C ALA A 10 3.45 -0.83 -6.81
N TRP A 11 3.58 -1.76 -7.75
CA TRP A 11 4.14 -3.07 -7.43
C TRP A 11 5.67 -2.96 -7.38
N VAL A 12 6.30 -3.85 -6.63
CA VAL A 12 7.76 -3.97 -6.56
C VAL A 12 8.18 -5.34 -7.08
N ALA A 13 9.48 -5.57 -7.27
CA ALA A 13 9.95 -6.87 -7.69
C ALA A 13 9.70 -7.93 -6.62
N ASP A 14 9.43 -9.18 -7.02
CA ASP A 14 9.28 -10.30 -6.09
C ASP A 14 10.51 -10.46 -5.18
N ASP A 15 11.71 -10.24 -5.73
CA ASP A 15 12.97 -10.24 -4.99
C ASP A 15 13.06 -9.10 -3.96
N ASP A 16 12.24 -8.06 -4.07
CA ASP A 16 12.16 -6.93 -3.13
C ASP A 16 10.95 -7.05 -2.19
N LEU A 17 10.18 -8.14 -2.26
CA LEU A 17 9.06 -8.43 -1.38
C LEU A 17 9.48 -9.32 -0.20
N LYS A 18 8.80 -9.11 0.93
CA LYS A 18 8.71 -10.05 2.04
C LYS A 18 7.23 -10.38 2.26
N ARG A 19 6.97 -11.64 2.60
CA ARG A 19 5.64 -12.16 2.89
C ARG A 19 5.41 -12.14 4.39
N VAL A 20 4.40 -11.41 4.84
CA VAL A 20 4.14 -11.18 6.27
C VAL A 20 2.70 -11.56 6.60
N MET A 21 2.51 -12.32 7.68
CA MET A 21 1.18 -12.59 8.22
C MET A 21 0.67 -11.34 8.92
N THR A 22 -0.53 -10.87 8.55
CA THR A 22 -1.06 -9.59 9.06
C THR A 22 -2.49 -9.73 9.59
N LEU A 23 -2.91 -8.82 10.46
CA LEU A 23 -4.31 -8.70 10.89
C LEU A 23 -5.22 -8.17 9.78
N ILE A 24 -4.69 -7.56 8.72
CA ILE A 24 -5.46 -6.90 7.65
C ILE A 24 -6.40 -7.90 6.97
N ASN A 25 -5.92 -9.12 6.77
CA ASN A 25 -6.65 -10.24 6.19
C ASN A 25 -6.87 -11.37 7.23
N GLY A 26 -6.98 -11.04 8.51
CA GLY A 26 -7.30 -12.03 9.55
C GLY A 26 -6.27 -13.14 9.74
N TYR A 27 -5.03 -12.95 9.29
CA TYR A 27 -3.99 -13.97 9.23
C TYR A 27 -4.34 -15.19 8.36
N GLU A 28 -5.17 -15.00 7.33
CA GLU A 28 -5.56 -16.10 6.43
C GLU A 28 -4.45 -16.43 5.43
N TRP A 29 -3.72 -15.43 4.91
CA TRP A 29 -2.58 -15.64 4.01
C TRP A 29 -1.46 -14.61 4.22
N PRO A 30 -0.23 -14.90 3.77
CA PRO A 30 0.86 -13.93 3.83
C PRO A 30 0.66 -12.80 2.81
N VAL A 31 0.71 -11.55 3.29
CA VAL A 31 0.65 -10.34 2.46
C VAL A 31 2.05 -9.99 1.94
N PRO A 32 2.27 -9.84 0.63
CA PRO A 32 3.52 -9.35 0.09
C PRO A 32 3.65 -7.84 0.32
N ILE A 33 4.68 -7.42 1.05
CA ILE A 33 5.05 -6.02 1.26
C ILE A 33 6.52 -5.80 0.91
N PRO A 34 6.95 -4.60 0.49
CA PRO A 34 8.37 -4.33 0.25
C PRO A 34 9.23 -4.66 1.47
N LYS A 35 10.45 -5.18 1.26
CA LYS A 35 11.37 -5.57 2.33
C LYS A 35 11.65 -4.43 3.31
N ASP A 36 11.78 -3.22 2.77
CA ASP A 36 12.05 -2.01 3.54
C ASP A 36 10.77 -1.31 4.05
N ALA A 37 9.59 -1.90 3.84
CA ALA A 37 8.33 -1.38 4.35
C ALA A 37 8.05 -1.85 5.77
N TYR A 38 7.49 -0.95 6.57
CA TYR A 38 6.97 -1.22 7.91
C TYR A 38 5.57 -0.62 8.02
N LEU A 39 4.57 -1.47 8.28
CA LEU A 39 3.16 -1.04 8.34
C LEU A 39 2.91 0.04 9.41
N ASP A 40 3.66 0.00 10.52
CA ASP A 40 3.57 1.02 11.56
C ASP A 40 4.04 2.40 11.07
N LEU A 41 5.09 2.45 10.23
CA LEU A 41 5.57 3.71 9.65
C LEU A 41 4.58 4.27 8.64
N ILE A 42 4.00 3.40 7.80
CA ILE A 42 2.93 3.77 6.85
C ILE A 42 1.73 4.33 7.62
N ARG A 43 1.34 3.69 8.72
CA ARG A 43 0.27 4.18 9.59
C ARG A 43 0.59 5.55 10.19
N ILE A 44 1.81 5.75 10.68
CA ILE A 44 2.24 7.05 11.23
C ILE A 44 2.19 8.14 10.15
N GLU A 45 2.69 7.85 8.93
CA GLU A 45 2.65 8.79 7.80
C GLU A 45 1.20 9.17 7.46
N MET A 46 0.30 8.19 7.34
CA MET A 46 -1.13 8.41 7.12
C MET A 46 -1.78 9.28 8.19
N LEU A 47 -1.51 8.98 9.47
CA LEU A 47 -2.06 9.76 10.58
C LEU A 47 -1.57 11.21 10.58
N ASN A 48 -0.29 11.44 10.23
CA ASN A 48 0.26 12.78 10.06
C ASN A 48 -0.37 13.56 8.90
N LEU A 49 -0.87 12.85 7.88
CA LEU A 49 -1.65 13.42 6.78
C LEU A 49 -3.15 13.61 7.12
N GLY A 50 -3.57 13.27 8.34
CA GLY A 50 -4.96 13.38 8.78
C GLY A 50 -5.86 12.23 8.34
N MET A 51 -5.28 11.11 7.89
CA MET A 51 -6.02 9.96 7.37
C MET A 51 -6.42 9.01 8.53
N GLU A 52 -7.59 9.25 9.12
CA GLU A 52 -8.13 8.41 10.20
C GLU A 52 -8.66 7.05 9.69
N TYR A 53 -9.21 7.03 8.46
CA TYR A 53 -9.78 5.85 7.82
C TYR A 53 -9.32 5.77 6.37
N VAL A 54 -8.67 4.67 6.04
CA VAL A 54 -8.12 4.42 4.71
C VAL A 54 -8.65 3.08 4.20
N TRP A 55 -9.20 3.10 3.00
CA TRP A 55 -9.46 1.90 2.24
C TRP A 55 -8.20 1.53 1.47
N LEU A 56 -7.65 0.36 1.77
CA LEU A 56 -6.52 -0.23 1.07
C LEU A 56 -7.05 -1.41 0.28
N ASP A 57 -6.86 -1.33 -1.03
CA ASP A 57 -7.31 -2.36 -1.96
C ASP A 57 -6.55 -3.69 -1.79
N VAL A 58 -7.27 -4.80 -1.94
CA VAL A 58 -6.66 -6.13 -1.89
C VAL A 58 -5.81 -6.42 -3.13
N LEU A 59 -6.12 -5.88 -4.31
CA LEU A 59 -5.25 -6.02 -5.50
C LEU A 59 -3.95 -5.25 -5.34
N CYS A 60 -3.98 -4.13 -4.61
CA CYS A 60 -2.76 -3.43 -4.23
C CYS A 60 -1.91 -4.33 -3.31
N LEU A 61 -2.53 -4.95 -2.30
CA LEU A 61 -1.85 -5.91 -1.43
C LEU A 61 -1.46 -7.21 -2.12
N TRP A 62 -2.19 -7.65 -3.14
CA TRP A 62 -1.97 -8.90 -3.84
C TRP A 62 -1.20 -8.62 -5.14
N GLN A 63 0.13 -8.64 -5.01
CA GLN A 63 1.02 -8.62 -6.16
C GLN A 63 1.09 -10.04 -6.73
N GLU A 64 0.83 -10.18 -8.02
CA GLU A 64 0.99 -11.46 -8.72
C GLU A 64 2.46 -11.87 -8.66
N SER A 65 2.78 -12.87 -7.84
CA SER A 65 4.14 -13.38 -7.78
C SER A 65 4.38 -14.32 -8.94
N GLN A 66 5.45 -14.09 -9.69
CA GLN A 66 5.89 -15.00 -10.76
C GLN A 66 6.69 -16.18 -10.21
N SER A 67 6.96 -16.23 -8.91
CA SER A 67 7.86 -17.21 -8.31
C SER A 67 7.19 -18.56 -8.01
N ASP A 68 7.77 -19.65 -8.54
CA ASP A 68 7.69 -21.04 -8.06
C ASP A 68 8.32 -21.24 -6.66
N GLY A 69 8.47 -20.16 -5.87
CA GLY A 69 8.97 -20.22 -4.50
C GLY A 69 7.98 -21.00 -3.62
N PRO A 70 8.39 -21.50 -2.44
CA PRO A 70 7.50 -22.29 -1.61
C PRO A 70 6.22 -21.48 -1.40
N HIS A 71 5.13 -21.94 -2.02
CA HIS A 71 3.77 -21.59 -1.68
C HIS A 71 3.68 -21.94 -0.20
N ILE A 72 4.03 -21.00 0.68
CA ILE A 72 3.76 -21.14 2.10
C ILE A 72 2.25 -20.94 2.17
N ILE A 73 1.55 -22.04 1.86
CA ILE A 73 0.14 -22.27 2.16
C ILE A 73 -0.80 -21.45 1.26
N THR A 74 -0.80 -21.71 -0.05
CA THR A 74 -2.04 -21.58 -0.83
C THR A 74 -2.18 -22.78 -1.74
N SER A 75 -3.15 -23.63 -1.43
CA SER A 75 -3.68 -24.66 -2.31
C SER A 75 -4.22 -24.02 -3.59
N GLN A 76 -4.30 -24.83 -4.65
CA GLN A 76 -4.90 -24.42 -5.93
C GLN A 76 -6.36 -23.92 -5.77
N GLU A 77 -7.05 -24.38 -4.73
CA GLU A 77 -8.40 -23.94 -4.37
C GLU A 77 -8.41 -22.52 -3.81
N GLU A 78 -7.43 -22.16 -2.96
CA GLU A 78 -7.28 -20.80 -2.41
C GLU A 78 -6.90 -19.81 -3.52
N GLU A 79 -6.03 -20.19 -4.45
CA GLU A 79 -5.71 -19.36 -5.61
C GLU A 79 -6.92 -19.16 -6.54
N ALA A 80 -7.78 -20.18 -6.66
CA ALA A 80 -9.03 -20.07 -7.42
C ALA A 80 -10.03 -19.15 -6.71
N LEU A 81 -10.18 -19.27 -5.39
CA LEU A 81 -11.04 -18.40 -4.59
C LEU A 81 -10.60 -16.94 -4.69
N GLN A 82 -9.30 -16.65 -4.57
CA GLN A 82 -8.75 -15.30 -4.72
C GLN A 82 -9.03 -14.70 -6.10
N LYS A 83 -8.94 -15.51 -7.17
CA LYS A 83 -9.31 -15.07 -8.53
C LYS A 83 -10.80 -14.76 -8.67
N GLU A 84 -11.66 -15.47 -7.96
CA GLU A 84 -13.10 -15.17 -7.93
C GLU A 84 -13.39 -13.92 -7.08
N GLU A 85 -12.73 -13.73 -5.95
CA GLU A 85 -12.80 -12.50 -5.15
C GLU A 85 -12.39 -11.29 -5.99
N TRP A 86 -11.31 -11.40 -6.76
CA TRP A 86 -10.87 -10.35 -7.68
C TRP A 86 -11.92 -9.91 -8.69
N LYS A 87 -12.74 -10.82 -9.22
CA LYS A 87 -13.80 -10.45 -10.14
C LYS A 87 -14.85 -9.55 -9.47
N VAL A 88 -15.03 -9.69 -8.16
CA VAL A 88 -15.94 -8.88 -7.34
C VAL A 88 -15.25 -7.61 -6.84
N ASP A 89 -13.98 -7.67 -6.48
CA ASP A 89 -13.22 -6.54 -5.97
C ASP A 89 -12.89 -5.51 -7.07
N MET A 90 -12.53 -5.96 -8.28
CA MET A 90 -12.23 -5.11 -9.44
C MET A 90 -13.31 -4.08 -9.81
N PRO A 91 -14.62 -4.39 -9.80
CA PRO A 91 -15.65 -3.37 -9.98
C PRO A 91 -15.91 -2.54 -8.71
N THR A 92 -15.69 -3.11 -7.52
CA THR A 92 -15.93 -2.44 -6.24
C THR A 92 -14.89 -1.35 -5.97
N ILE A 93 -13.63 -1.62 -6.30
CA ILE A 93 -12.52 -0.66 -6.19
C ILE A 93 -12.78 0.62 -6.99
N GLY A 94 -13.26 0.49 -8.24
CA GLY A 94 -13.58 1.64 -9.08
C GLY A 94 -14.64 2.54 -8.44
N CYS A 95 -15.65 1.95 -7.82
CA CYS A 95 -16.66 2.70 -7.06
C CYS A 95 -16.04 3.44 -5.86
N MET A 96 -15.08 2.85 -5.16
CA MET A 96 -14.41 3.52 -4.04
C MET A 96 -13.61 4.75 -4.48
N TYR A 97 -12.91 4.68 -5.62
CA TYR A 97 -12.20 5.83 -6.18
C TYR A 97 -13.15 6.92 -6.69
N LEU A 98 -14.32 6.56 -7.23
CA LEU A 98 -15.34 7.54 -7.64
C LEU A 98 -16.00 8.25 -6.45
N LEU A 99 -16.14 7.56 -5.32
CA LEU A 99 -16.81 8.09 -4.13
C LEU A 99 -15.84 8.80 -3.17
N SER A 100 -14.57 8.46 -3.21
CA SER A 100 -13.54 9.10 -2.40
C SER A 100 -13.01 10.34 -3.08
N THR A 101 -12.94 11.44 -2.34
CA THR A 101 -12.33 12.67 -2.85
C THR A 101 -10.81 12.64 -2.73
N HIS A 102 -10.24 11.87 -1.81
CA HIS A 102 -8.81 11.90 -1.50
C HIS A 102 -8.12 10.56 -1.75
N VAL A 103 -7.01 10.61 -2.48
CA VAL A 103 -6.23 9.42 -2.84
C VAL A 103 -4.79 9.56 -2.37
N LEU A 104 -4.27 8.61 -1.60
CA LEU A 104 -2.86 8.50 -1.24
C LEU A 104 -2.15 7.52 -2.18
N CYS A 105 -1.05 7.94 -2.79
CA CYS A 105 -0.33 7.18 -3.79
C CYS A 105 1.15 6.99 -3.44
N TYR A 106 1.60 5.74 -3.35
CA TYR A 106 3.03 5.40 -3.30
C TYR A 106 3.54 4.94 -4.67
N LEU A 107 4.26 5.79 -5.40
CA LEU A 107 4.71 5.48 -6.77
C LEU A 107 5.89 4.50 -6.85
N SER A 108 6.59 4.23 -5.75
CA SER A 108 7.77 3.36 -5.68
C SER A 108 7.54 2.07 -4.88
N GLY A 109 6.28 1.73 -4.59
CA GLY A 109 5.91 0.60 -3.72
C GLY A 109 5.39 1.05 -2.36
N LEU A 110 4.64 0.18 -1.67
CA LEU A 110 3.98 0.50 -0.41
C LEU A 110 4.99 0.76 0.73
N GLY A 111 5.20 2.02 1.11
CA GLY A 111 6.06 2.41 2.24
C GLY A 111 7.47 2.91 1.88
N PRO A 112 8.19 2.35 0.88
CA PRO A 112 9.45 2.91 0.44
C PRO A 112 9.36 4.39 0.07
N LEU A 113 10.49 5.07 0.24
CA LEU A 113 10.65 6.45 -0.19
C LEU A 113 10.46 6.54 -1.72
N LEU A 114 9.78 7.60 -2.14
CA LEU A 114 9.62 7.96 -3.54
C LEU A 114 11.00 8.12 -4.18
N SER A 115 11.30 7.24 -5.13
CA SER A 115 12.58 7.19 -5.81
C SER A 115 12.38 6.69 -7.23
N PHE A 116 12.75 7.52 -8.20
CA PHE A 116 13.00 7.11 -9.58
C PHE A 116 14.50 7.30 -9.83
N LYS A 117 15.25 6.21 -9.72
CA LYS A 117 16.72 6.21 -9.82
C LYS A 117 17.17 6.31 -11.27
N THR A 118 16.42 5.73 -12.20
CA THR A 118 16.80 5.65 -13.61
C THR A 118 15.62 5.83 -14.56
N ALA A 119 15.91 6.17 -15.82
CA ALA A 119 14.89 6.21 -16.87
C ALA A 119 14.24 4.83 -17.11
N HIS A 120 14.98 3.74 -16.87
CA HIS A 120 14.48 2.36 -16.98
C HIS A 120 13.36 2.06 -15.97
N ASP A 121 13.25 2.82 -14.88
CA ASP A 121 12.17 2.63 -13.90
C ASP A 121 10.79 2.92 -14.52
N PHE A 122 10.72 3.73 -15.59
CA PHE A 122 9.50 3.98 -16.36
C PHE A 122 9.23 2.93 -17.44
N GLU A 123 10.21 2.08 -17.78
CA GLU A 123 10.07 1.02 -18.78
C GLU A 123 9.59 -0.30 -18.15
N ASP A 124 9.64 -0.42 -16.82
CA ASP A 124 9.18 -1.60 -16.10
C ASP A 124 7.66 -1.73 -16.15
N ASN A 125 7.13 -2.91 -16.50
CA ASN A 125 5.68 -3.19 -16.49
C ASN A 125 5.06 -3.07 -15.08
N ARG A 126 5.87 -3.11 -14.03
CA ARG A 126 5.46 -2.89 -12.64
C ARG A 126 5.35 -1.41 -12.28
N CYS A 127 5.97 -0.54 -13.08
CA CYS A 127 5.86 0.90 -12.92
C CYS A 127 4.40 1.33 -12.90
N TRP A 128 4.05 2.20 -11.96
CA TRP A 128 2.69 2.71 -11.78
C TRP A 128 2.12 3.30 -13.08
N PHE A 129 2.95 4.00 -13.84
CA PHE A 129 2.55 4.66 -15.10
C PHE A 129 2.20 3.69 -16.23
N ASN A 130 2.63 2.42 -16.14
CA ASN A 130 2.39 1.42 -17.18
C ASN A 130 1.17 0.54 -16.91
N ARG A 131 0.42 0.79 -15.83
CA ARG A 131 -0.72 -0.03 -15.43
C ARG A 131 -2.06 0.61 -15.82
N ALA A 132 -2.86 -0.09 -16.62
CA ALA A 132 -4.12 0.45 -17.12
C ALA A 132 -5.13 0.83 -16.02
N TRP A 133 -5.12 0.13 -14.88
CA TRP A 133 -6.06 0.41 -13.79
C TRP A 133 -5.71 1.66 -12.98
N THR A 134 -4.49 2.19 -13.07
CA THR A 134 -4.11 3.41 -12.32
C THR A 134 -4.81 4.67 -12.83
N LEU A 135 -5.31 4.65 -14.08
CA LEU A 135 -6.13 5.71 -14.65
C LEU A 135 -7.43 5.92 -13.86
N GLN A 136 -8.00 4.85 -13.31
CA GLN A 136 -9.23 4.91 -12.50
C GLN A 136 -8.98 5.50 -11.11
N ALA A 137 -7.71 5.63 -10.72
CA ALA A 137 -7.31 6.07 -9.39
C ALA A 137 -6.78 7.51 -9.37
N ILE A 138 -6.85 8.22 -10.50
CA ILE A 138 -6.48 9.64 -10.57
C ILE A 138 -7.61 10.46 -9.97
N SER A 139 -7.29 11.23 -8.93
CA SER A 139 -8.16 12.23 -8.30
C SER A 139 -7.49 13.60 -8.30
N ASP A 140 -8.30 14.66 -8.31
CA ASP A 140 -7.83 16.05 -8.18
C ASP A 140 -7.10 16.30 -6.85
N ASP A 141 -7.49 15.59 -5.78
CA ASP A 141 -6.86 15.69 -4.44
C ASP A 141 -5.91 14.51 -4.15
N MET A 142 -5.18 14.04 -5.17
CA MET A 142 -4.19 12.99 -5.00
C MET A 142 -2.94 13.48 -4.23
N VAL A 143 -2.58 12.77 -3.15
CA VAL A 143 -1.38 12.99 -2.35
C VAL A 143 -0.35 11.91 -2.67
N ILE A 144 0.83 12.31 -3.11
CA ILE A 144 1.96 11.38 -3.30
C ILE A 144 2.68 11.20 -1.95
N ALA A 145 2.74 9.95 -1.48
CA ALA A 145 3.38 9.49 -0.25
C ALA A 145 4.88 9.19 -0.44
N GLY A 146 5.60 8.94 0.66
CA GLY A 146 7.01 8.56 0.63
C GLY A 146 7.93 9.71 0.21
N LYS A 147 7.53 10.97 0.34
CA LYS A 147 8.34 12.13 -0.09
C LYS A 147 9.48 12.47 0.88
N GLN A 148 9.31 12.17 2.15
CA GLN A 148 10.28 12.51 3.20
C GLN A 148 10.61 11.25 3.97
N GLY A 149 11.90 10.89 4.00
CA GLY A 149 12.36 9.89 4.96
C GLY A 149 12.07 10.46 6.33
N ILE A 150 11.35 9.72 7.19
CA ILE A 150 11.19 10.11 8.58
C ILE A 150 12.61 10.16 9.16
N SER A 151 13.21 11.35 9.22
CA SER A 151 14.46 11.54 9.92
C SER A 151 14.17 11.17 11.38
N GLN A 152 14.89 10.22 11.95
CA GLN A 152 14.76 9.85 13.38
C GLN A 152 15.13 10.99 14.36
N ASN A 153 15.25 12.24 13.89
CA ASN A 153 15.68 13.40 14.66
C ASN A 153 14.54 14.31 15.16
N SER A 154 13.27 13.89 15.06
CA SER A 154 12.13 14.64 15.61
C SER A 154 11.55 14.04 16.89
N MET A 155 12.22 13.07 17.54
CA MET A 155 12.01 12.84 18.97
C MET A 155 12.66 13.98 19.76
N GLY A 156 11.99 15.13 19.76
CA GLY A 156 12.24 16.21 20.71
C GLY A 156 12.09 15.67 22.12
N THR A 157 13.18 15.70 22.87
CA THR A 157 13.22 15.41 24.29
C THR A 157 12.51 16.55 25.04
N GLU A 158 11.18 16.52 25.07
CA GLU A 158 10.41 17.29 26.06
C GLU A 158 9.60 16.31 26.90
N ASN A 159 10.18 15.94 28.05
CA ASN A 159 9.47 15.27 29.12
C ASN A 159 8.33 16.19 29.60
N PRO A 160 7.06 15.77 29.58
CA PRO A 160 6.01 16.53 30.25
C PRO A 160 6.28 16.52 31.75
N LYS A 161 6.48 17.72 32.31
CA LYS A 161 6.51 17.93 33.77
C LYS A 161 5.16 17.50 34.33
N ILE A 162 5.18 16.43 35.12
CA ILE A 162 4.06 16.04 35.97
C ILE A 162 4.08 17.01 37.16
N ASP A 163 3.26 18.06 37.10
CA ASP A 163 2.93 18.82 38.31
C ASP A 163 2.02 17.96 39.18
N ARG A 164 2.58 17.44 40.28
CA ARG A 164 1.80 17.02 41.43
C ARG A 164 1.67 18.23 42.35
N ASN A 165 0.47 18.76 42.49
CA ASN A 165 -0.10 19.29 43.73
C ASN A 165 -1.60 19.51 43.55
#